data_AF-A0A0B7A4Q6-F1
#
_entry.id   AF-A0A0B7A4Q6-F1
#
_cell.length_a   1.000
_cell.length_b   1.000
_cell.length_c   1.000
_cell.angle_alpha   90.00
_cell.angle_beta   90.00
_cell.angle_gamma   90.00
#
_symmetry.space_group_name_H-M   'P 1'
#
loop_
_entity.id
_entity.type
_entity.pdbx_description
1 polymer ?
#
loop_
_entity_poly.entity_id
_entity_poly.type
_entity_poly.pdbx_seq_one_letter_code
_entity_poly.pdbx_strand_id
1 'polypeptide(L)'
;DRSKASVVIEVDTGMSRNGCQCEELSILMKACEMHKIPVHSIMTHFAQSWDDLEFTQEQLDKFLECTKSYRCKGIKVHAANSAAIMKGFALDLDFVRPGIAIYGLAPDSSPETAAAMQALGMRPALSWITKPTLIKSLESGRKVGYNQTYRLKKQERIATFSFGYADGYNRLLS
;
A
#
# COMPACT_ATOMS: atom_id res chain seq x y z
N ASP A 1 3.63 -35.46 -11.86
CA ASP A 1 3.72 -34.96 -10.49
C ASP A 1 3.24 -33.52 -10.46
N ARG A 2 1.98 -33.26 -10.08
CA ARG A 2 1.48 -31.88 -9.90
C ARG A 2 1.45 -31.66 -8.40
N SER A 3 2.46 -30.97 -7.87
CA SER A 3 2.43 -30.49 -6.48
C SER A 3 1.11 -29.76 -6.25
N LYS A 4 0.32 -30.18 -5.26
CA LYS A 4 -0.91 -29.48 -4.90
C LYS A 4 -0.57 -28.03 -4.56
N ALA A 5 -1.32 -27.08 -5.11
CA ALA A 5 -1.20 -25.68 -4.74
C ALA A 5 -1.47 -25.53 -3.24
N SER A 6 -0.56 -24.87 -2.52
CA SER A 6 -0.77 -24.48 -1.14
C SER A 6 -1.57 -23.17 -1.07
N VAL A 7 -2.38 -23.01 -0.03
CA VAL A 7 -3.21 -21.82 0.19
C VAL A 7 -2.70 -20.97 1.34
N VAL A 8 -2.96 -19.68 1.27
CA VAL A 8 -2.87 -18.76 2.41
C VAL A 8 -4.29 -18.39 2.79
N ILE A 9 -4.67 -18.58 4.05
CA ILE A 9 -6.01 -18.26 4.53
C ILE A 9 -5.99 -16.83 5.08
N GLU A 10 -6.83 -15.96 4.54
CA GLU A 10 -7.04 -14.61 5.06
C GLU A 10 -8.19 -14.62 6.08
N VAL A 11 -7.93 -14.04 7.25
CA VAL A 11 -8.90 -13.82 8.32
C VAL A 11 -9.16 -12.33 8.40
N ASP A 12 -10.43 -11.95 8.30
CA ASP A 12 -10.87 -10.59 8.55
C ASP A 12 -10.92 -10.32 10.06
N THR A 13 -10.15 -9.35 10.51
CA THR A 13 -10.13 -8.88 11.91
C THR A 13 -10.61 -7.45 12.05
N GLY A 14 -11.04 -6.82 10.96
CA GLY A 14 -11.50 -5.42 10.97
C GLY A 14 -11.19 -4.62 9.71
N MET A 15 -10.60 -5.22 8.66
CA MET A 15 -10.47 -4.53 7.37
C MET A 15 -11.75 -4.67 6.53
N SER A 16 -12.48 -5.77 6.70
CA SER A 16 -13.77 -6.04 6.05
C SER A 16 -13.79 -5.87 4.55
N ARG A 17 -12.67 -6.27 3.92
CA ARG A 17 -12.53 -6.33 2.46
C ARG A 17 -12.56 -7.76 1.94
N ASN A 18 -11.75 -8.62 2.55
CA ASN A 18 -11.56 -10.02 2.19
C ASN A 18 -11.32 -10.85 3.46
N GLY A 19 -11.37 -12.18 3.32
CA GLY A 19 -11.07 -13.12 4.40
C GLY A 19 -12.31 -13.66 5.08
N CYS A 20 -12.14 -14.78 5.77
CA CYS A 20 -13.19 -15.35 6.61
C CYS A 20 -13.25 -14.63 7.96
N GLN A 21 -14.40 -14.72 8.62
CA GLN A 21 -14.50 -14.29 10.01
C GLN A 21 -13.71 -15.23 10.92
N CYS A 22 -13.34 -14.76 12.12
CA CYS A 22 -12.55 -15.52 13.07
C CYS A 22 -13.22 -16.86 13.46
N GLU A 23 -14.55 -16.86 13.55
CA GLU A 23 -15.38 -18.01 13.91
C GLU A 23 -15.40 -19.07 12.80
N GLU A 24 -15.25 -18.64 11.54
CA GLU A 24 -15.29 -19.48 10.35
C GLU A 24 -13.95 -20.18 10.06
N LEU A 25 -12.85 -19.67 10.64
CA LEU A 25 -11.50 -20.21 10.42
C LEU A 25 -11.44 -21.71 10.72
N SER A 26 -12.14 -22.18 11.76
CA SER A 26 -12.17 -23.60 12.12
C SER A 26 -12.81 -24.49 11.06
N ILE A 27 -13.84 -23.99 10.37
CA ILE A 27 -14.53 -24.72 9.30
C ILE A 27 -13.62 -24.77 8.07
N LEU A 28 -12.95 -23.66 7.73
CA LEU A 28 -12.02 -23.61 6.60
C LEU A 28 -10.79 -24.50 6.80
N MET A 29 -10.22 -24.53 8.01
CA MET A 29 -9.10 -25.40 8.33
C MET A 29 -9.50 -26.89 8.20
N LYS A 30 -10.69 -27.28 8.66
CA LYS A 30 -11.24 -28.64 8.47
C LYS A 30 -11.48 -28.97 7.00
N ALA A 31 -11.99 -28.03 6.21
CA ALA A 31 -12.19 -28.21 4.79
C ALA A 31 -10.85 -28.43 4.06
N CYS A 32 -9.83 -27.64 4.39
CA CYS A 32 -8.48 -27.81 3.84
C CYS A 32 -7.92 -29.21 4.17
N GLU A 33 -8.07 -29.67 5.41
CA GLU A 33 -7.67 -31.01 5.83
C GLU A 33 -8.40 -32.11 5.05
N MET A 34 -9.74 -32.03 4.97
CA MET A 34 -10.59 -32.99 4.27
C MET A 34 -10.23 -33.12 2.78
N HIS A 35 -9.98 -32.00 2.12
CA HIS A 35 -9.58 -31.97 0.70
C HIS A 35 -8.07 -32.15 0.48
N LYS A 36 -7.31 -32.36 1.57
CA LYS A 36 -5.85 -32.48 1.56
C LYS A 36 -5.20 -31.30 0.82
N ILE A 37 -5.65 -30.08 1.11
CA ILE A 37 -5.12 -28.81 0.60
C ILE A 37 -4.09 -28.31 1.61
N PRO A 38 -2.81 -28.19 1.24
CA PRO A 38 -1.78 -27.67 2.14
C PRO A 38 -2.04 -26.21 2.51
N VAL A 39 -2.08 -25.90 3.80
CA VAL A 39 -2.13 -24.51 4.29
C VAL A 39 -0.70 -24.04 4.52
N HIS A 40 -0.27 -23.04 3.76
CA HIS A 40 1.05 -22.43 3.89
C HIS A 40 1.14 -21.50 5.10
N SER A 41 0.15 -20.61 5.25
CA SER A 41 0.05 -19.67 6.35
C SER A 41 -1.39 -19.17 6.54
N ILE A 42 -1.63 -18.51 7.66
CA ILE A 42 -2.84 -17.71 7.92
C ILE A 42 -2.42 -16.24 8.00
N MET A 43 -3.23 -15.33 7.51
CA MET A 43 -2.91 -13.91 7.54
C MET A 43 -4.09 -13.02 7.86
N THR A 44 -3.79 -11.79 8.29
CA THR A 44 -4.76 -10.69 8.32
C THR A 44 -4.12 -9.42 7.75
N HIS A 45 -4.93 -8.39 7.53
CA HIS A 45 -4.46 -7.09 7.07
C HIS A 45 -4.96 -5.99 8.01
N PHE A 46 -4.01 -5.18 8.50
CA PHE A 46 -4.35 -4.02 9.32
C PHE A 46 -4.98 -2.92 8.45
N ALA A 47 -6.06 -2.34 8.94
CA ALA A 47 -6.77 -1.28 8.24
C ALA A 47 -6.11 0.10 8.45
N GLN A 48 -5.60 0.35 9.67
CA GLN A 48 -5.14 1.68 10.11
C GLN A 48 -3.81 1.64 10.88
N SER A 49 -2.89 0.76 10.48
CA SER A 49 -1.59 0.54 11.15
C SER A 49 -0.63 1.74 11.20
N TRP A 50 -1.06 2.91 10.72
CA TRP A 50 -0.36 4.17 10.91
C TRP A 50 -1.12 5.14 11.83
N ASP A 51 -2.43 5.29 11.58
CA ASP A 51 -3.28 6.35 12.15
C ASP A 51 -3.96 5.94 13.48
N ASP A 52 -4.36 4.67 13.62
CA ASP A 52 -5.08 4.16 14.78
C ASP A 52 -4.42 2.88 15.30
N LEU A 53 -3.47 3.07 16.23
CA LEU A 53 -2.73 1.96 16.83
C LEU A 53 -3.55 1.16 17.83
N GLU A 54 -4.59 1.76 18.43
CA GLU A 54 -5.49 1.05 19.35
C GLU A 54 -6.33 0.05 18.57
N PHE A 55 -6.98 0.49 17.50
CA PHE A 55 -7.71 -0.42 16.61
C PHE A 55 -6.79 -1.46 15.97
N THR A 56 -5.57 -1.07 15.57
CA THR A 56 -4.57 -2.01 15.04
C THR A 56 -4.20 -3.09 16.07
N GLN A 57 -4.12 -2.73 17.36
CA GLN A 57 -3.91 -3.69 18.45
C GLN A 57 -5.10 -4.62 18.64
N GLU A 58 -6.33 -4.11 18.60
CA GLU A 58 -7.52 -4.96 18.64
C GLU A 58 -7.56 -5.98 17.49
N GLN A 59 -7.19 -5.55 16.27
CA GLN A 59 -7.08 -6.44 15.12
C GLN A 59 -6.04 -7.55 15.35
N LEU A 60 -4.88 -7.20 15.93
CA LEU A 60 -3.83 -8.16 16.23
C LEU A 60 -4.26 -9.14 17.32
N ASP A 61 -4.88 -8.68 18.39
CA ASP A 61 -5.32 -9.53 19.50
C ASP A 61 -6.36 -10.55 19.01
N LYS A 62 -7.35 -10.11 18.22
CA LYS A 62 -8.33 -11.00 17.57
C LYS A 62 -7.64 -12.04 16.68
N PHE A 63 -6.67 -11.59 15.88
CA PHE A 63 -5.91 -12.47 14.98
C PHE A 63 -5.09 -13.52 15.75
N LEU A 64 -4.40 -13.10 16.81
CA LEU A 64 -3.59 -13.99 17.63
C LEU A 64 -4.45 -15.02 18.35
N GLU A 65 -5.60 -14.61 18.89
CA GLU A 65 -6.50 -15.52 19.60
C GLU A 65 -7.10 -16.57 18.65
N CYS A 66 -7.64 -16.15 17.50
CA CYS A 66 -8.26 -17.09 16.56
C CYS A 66 -7.25 -18.04 15.89
N THR A 67 -5.99 -17.61 15.74
CA THR A 67 -4.93 -18.44 15.14
C THR A 67 -4.12 -19.27 16.13
N LYS A 68 -4.27 -19.02 17.45
CA LYS A 68 -3.47 -19.63 18.53
C LYS A 68 -3.30 -21.15 18.40
N SER A 69 -4.41 -21.86 18.23
CA SER A 69 -4.40 -23.33 18.16
C SER A 69 -3.68 -23.88 16.92
N TYR A 70 -3.63 -23.12 15.82
CA TYR A 70 -2.95 -23.50 14.58
C TYR A 70 -1.46 -23.14 14.63
N ARG A 71 -1.11 -22.02 15.28
CA ARG A 71 0.29 -21.66 15.55
C ARG A 71 0.97 -22.72 16.40
N CYS A 72 0.30 -23.23 17.44
CA CYS A 72 0.81 -24.36 18.24
C CYS A 72 1.05 -25.64 17.42
N LYS A 73 0.39 -25.79 16.26
CA LYS A 73 0.59 -26.89 15.31
C LYS A 73 1.62 -26.57 14.22
N GLY A 74 2.32 -25.44 14.31
CA GLY A 74 3.35 -25.01 13.37
C GLY A 74 2.82 -24.30 12.12
N ILE A 75 1.54 -23.92 12.07
CA ILE A 75 1.03 -23.07 10.98
C ILE A 75 1.55 -21.65 11.15
N LYS A 76 2.24 -21.16 10.12
CA LYS A 76 2.81 -19.81 10.10
C LYS A 76 1.73 -18.75 10.01
N VAL A 77 1.98 -17.58 10.60
CA VAL A 77 1.06 -16.45 10.58
C VAL A 77 1.75 -15.15 10.21
N HIS A 78 1.02 -14.22 9.59
CA HIS A 78 1.55 -12.88 9.30
C HIS A 78 0.46 -11.82 9.20
N ALA A 79 0.77 -10.61 9.67
CA ALA A 79 -0.17 -9.49 9.68
C ALA A 79 0.43 -8.22 9.09
N ALA A 80 1.69 -7.92 9.40
CA ALA A 80 2.31 -6.62 9.13
C ALA A 80 2.36 -6.25 7.63
N ASN A 81 1.76 -5.11 7.29
CA ASN A 81 1.94 -4.38 6.03
C ASN A 81 3.07 -3.34 6.19
N SER A 82 3.32 -2.52 5.18
CA SER A 82 4.33 -1.45 5.24
C SER A 82 4.23 -0.54 6.46
N ALA A 83 3.04 -0.01 6.77
CA ALA A 83 2.84 0.90 7.89
C ALA A 83 3.10 0.22 9.24
N ALA A 84 2.58 -0.99 9.43
CA ALA A 84 2.83 -1.79 10.63
C ALA A 84 4.34 -2.06 10.82
N ILE A 85 5.06 -2.41 9.75
CA ILE A 85 6.51 -2.63 9.81
C ILE A 85 7.24 -1.39 10.33
N MET A 86 6.89 -0.22 9.79
CA MET A 86 7.51 1.06 10.18
C MET A 86 7.23 1.44 11.63
N LYS A 87 6.07 1.04 12.16
CA LYS A 87 5.68 1.25 13.56
C LYS A 87 6.21 0.17 14.51
N GLY A 88 6.95 -0.82 14.01
CA GLY A 88 7.46 -1.93 14.83
C GLY A 88 6.39 -2.94 15.24
N PHE A 89 5.27 -2.99 14.51
CA PHE A 89 4.07 -3.71 14.91
C PHE A 89 3.99 -5.12 14.30
N ALA A 90 3.67 -6.13 15.12
CA ALA A 90 3.55 -7.54 14.73
C ALA A 90 4.78 -8.12 13.99
N LEU A 91 5.98 -7.68 14.36
CA LEU A 91 7.24 -8.08 13.74
C LEU A 91 7.78 -9.43 14.26
N ASP A 92 7.22 -9.93 15.35
CA ASP A 92 7.53 -11.21 15.99
C ASP A 92 6.78 -12.40 15.37
N LEU A 93 5.94 -12.15 14.36
CA LEU A 93 5.27 -13.18 13.56
C LEU A 93 6.22 -13.78 12.49
N ASP A 94 5.73 -14.77 11.73
CA ASP A 94 6.58 -15.54 10.83
C ASP A 94 6.99 -14.77 9.56
N PHE A 95 6.15 -13.84 9.09
CA PHE A 95 6.43 -13.04 7.89
C PHE A 95 5.93 -11.60 8.03
N VAL A 96 6.52 -10.73 7.20
CA VAL A 96 6.07 -9.35 6.98
C VAL A 96 5.81 -9.12 5.49
N ARG A 97 4.92 -8.19 5.15
CA ARG A 97 4.51 -7.88 3.77
C ARG A 97 4.79 -6.42 3.42
N PRO A 98 6.06 -6.03 3.21
CA PRO A 98 6.37 -4.68 2.76
C PRO A 98 5.85 -4.51 1.33
N GLY A 99 4.96 -3.52 1.13
CA GLY A 99 4.43 -3.14 -0.17
C GLY A 99 5.01 -1.79 -0.59
N ILE A 100 4.29 -0.71 -0.27
CA ILE A 100 4.67 0.67 -0.62
C ILE A 100 6.08 1.06 -0.14
N ALA A 101 6.50 0.50 1.00
CA ALA A 101 7.84 0.66 1.56
C ALA A 101 8.97 0.21 0.62
N ILE A 102 8.73 -0.82 -0.21
CA ILE A 102 9.74 -1.32 -1.18
C ILE A 102 10.10 -0.23 -2.19
N TYR A 103 9.15 0.64 -2.52
CA TYR A 103 9.35 1.76 -3.44
C TYR A 103 9.92 3.02 -2.76
N GLY A 104 10.23 2.93 -1.46
CA GLY A 104 10.69 4.05 -0.64
C GLY A 104 9.65 5.16 -0.51
N LEU A 105 8.37 4.79 -0.57
CA LEU A 105 7.23 5.69 -0.44
C LEU A 105 6.55 5.48 0.91
N ALA A 106 6.07 6.58 1.47
CA ALA A 106 5.28 6.58 2.69
C ALA A 106 3.89 5.92 2.46
N PRO A 107 3.28 5.31 3.49
CA PRO A 107 1.93 4.75 3.40
C PRO A 107 0.84 5.77 3.06
N ASP A 108 1.07 7.04 3.39
CA ASP A 108 0.20 8.17 3.04
C ASP A 108 1.02 9.38 2.59
N SER A 109 0.36 10.51 2.34
CA SER A 109 0.97 11.75 1.85
C SER A 109 1.27 12.78 2.95
N SER A 110 1.16 12.42 4.22
CA SER A 110 1.41 13.35 5.33
C SER A 110 2.91 13.65 5.47
N PRO A 111 3.29 14.89 5.85
CA PRO A 111 4.68 15.22 6.13
C PRO A 111 5.30 14.33 7.22
N GLU A 112 4.51 13.92 8.21
CA GLU A 112 4.93 13.08 9.32
C GLU A 112 5.41 11.71 8.83
N THR A 113 4.65 11.06 7.94
CA THR A 113 5.02 9.74 7.40
C THR A 113 6.20 9.81 6.46
N ALA A 114 6.27 10.85 5.64
CA ALA A 114 7.40 11.11 4.77
C ALA A 114 8.69 11.33 5.58
N ALA A 115 8.64 12.08 6.68
CA ALA A 115 9.78 12.30 7.56
C ALA A 115 10.24 11.01 8.26
N ALA A 116 9.29 10.24 8.78
CA ALA A 116 9.58 8.94 9.40
C ALA A 116 10.26 7.97 8.40
N MET A 117 9.84 7.98 7.13
CA MET A 117 10.46 7.17 6.08
C MET A 117 11.90 7.56 5.80
N GLN A 118 12.18 8.86 5.72
CA GLN A 118 13.55 9.36 5.55
C GLN A 118 14.43 9.01 6.76
N ALA A 119 13.89 9.06 7.98
CA ALA A 119 14.61 8.67 9.19
C ALA A 119 15.02 7.18 9.17
N LEU A 120 14.22 6.32 8.53
CA LEU A 120 14.54 4.91 8.29
C LEU A 120 15.50 4.68 7.10
N GLY A 121 16.00 5.75 6.48
CA GLY A 121 16.91 5.68 5.33
C GLY A 121 16.24 5.24 4.03
N MET A 122 14.90 5.19 3.97
CA MET A 122 14.18 4.86 2.74
C MET A 122 14.29 6.00 1.72
N ARG A 123 14.37 5.63 0.44
CA ARG A 123 14.54 6.57 -0.67
C ARG A 123 13.56 6.23 -1.79
N PRO A 124 12.81 7.21 -2.34
CA PRO A 124 11.94 6.96 -3.47
C PRO A 124 12.68 6.30 -4.63
N ALA A 125 12.16 5.16 -5.09
CA ALA A 125 12.76 4.37 -6.16
C ALA A 125 12.36 4.84 -7.57
N LEU A 126 11.34 5.70 -7.66
CA LEU A 126 10.79 6.18 -8.93
C LEU A 126 11.09 7.67 -9.11
N SER A 127 11.49 8.06 -10.31
CA SER A 127 11.59 9.47 -10.73
C SER A 127 10.97 9.63 -12.11
N TRP A 128 10.19 10.69 -12.31
CA TRP A 128 9.66 11.06 -13.61
C TRP A 128 10.43 12.28 -14.13
N ILE A 129 11.10 12.14 -15.27
CA ILE A 129 12.00 13.15 -15.83
C ILE A 129 11.58 13.46 -17.26
N THR A 130 11.56 14.73 -17.63
CA THR A 130 11.26 15.19 -18.98
C THR A 130 12.09 16.43 -19.34
N LYS A 131 12.09 16.81 -20.61
CA LYS A 131 12.75 18.00 -21.14
C LYS A 131 11.76 18.84 -21.96
N PRO A 132 11.88 20.18 -21.97
CA PRO A 132 11.07 21.01 -22.84
C PRO A 132 11.29 20.62 -24.30
N THR A 133 10.21 20.42 -25.05
CA THR A 133 10.24 20.20 -26.51
C THR A 133 10.10 21.50 -27.29
N LEU A 134 9.56 22.55 -26.66
CA LEU A 134 9.49 23.89 -27.21
C LEU A 134 9.64 24.91 -26.07
N ILE A 135 10.41 25.98 -26.33
CA ILE A 135 10.46 27.16 -25.47
C ILE A 135 10.21 28.38 -26.35
N LYS A 136 9.27 29.24 -25.97
CA LYS A 136 8.98 30.50 -26.68
C LYS A 136 8.67 31.63 -25.71
N SER A 137 9.06 32.85 -26.06
CA SER A 137 8.64 34.07 -25.37
C SER A 137 7.28 34.52 -25.89
N LEU A 138 6.36 34.86 -24.99
CA LEU A 138 5.05 35.39 -25.32
C LEU A 138 4.84 36.72 -24.60
N GLU A 139 4.21 37.67 -25.29
CA GLU A 139 3.89 38.99 -24.75
C GLU A 139 2.77 38.95 -23.71
N SER A 140 2.69 40.02 -22.91
CA SER A 140 1.62 40.22 -21.92
C SER A 140 0.23 40.12 -22.56
N GLY A 141 -0.74 39.60 -21.82
CA GLY A 141 -2.13 39.48 -22.25
C GLY A 141 -2.44 38.28 -23.14
N ARG A 142 -1.43 37.57 -23.67
CA ARG A 142 -1.61 36.28 -24.36
C ARG A 142 -2.24 35.25 -23.42
N LYS A 143 -3.01 34.31 -23.97
CA LYS A 143 -3.62 33.22 -23.22
C LYS A 143 -3.08 31.85 -23.66
N VAL A 144 -3.09 30.88 -22.75
CA VAL A 144 -2.44 29.56 -22.92
C VAL A 144 -3.42 28.42 -22.64
N GLY A 145 -3.25 27.32 -23.37
CA GLY A 145 -3.98 26.07 -23.14
C GLY A 145 -5.42 26.06 -23.68
N TYR A 146 -6.08 24.91 -23.54
CA TYR A 146 -7.50 24.75 -23.83
C TYR A 146 -8.33 25.67 -22.94
N ASN A 147 -9.43 26.20 -23.49
CA ASN A 147 -10.31 27.19 -22.84
C ASN A 147 -9.61 28.48 -22.37
N GLN A 148 -8.31 28.62 -22.66
CA GLN A 148 -7.53 29.82 -22.41
C GLN A 148 -7.60 30.29 -20.94
N THR A 149 -7.55 29.34 -20.00
CA THR A 149 -7.73 29.57 -18.55
C THR A 149 -6.59 30.37 -17.92
N TYR A 150 -5.40 30.32 -18.51
CA TYR A 150 -4.25 31.12 -18.10
C TYR A 150 -4.04 32.30 -19.04
N ARG A 151 -3.91 33.51 -18.46
CA ARG A 151 -3.53 34.74 -19.17
C ARG A 151 -2.24 35.30 -18.58
N LEU A 152 -1.26 35.56 -19.45
CA LEU A 152 0.03 36.14 -19.08
C LEU A 152 -0.15 37.55 -18.53
N LYS A 153 0.50 37.84 -17.39
CA LYS A 153 0.45 39.17 -16.74
C LYS A 153 1.56 40.10 -17.25
N LYS A 154 2.62 39.53 -17.80
CA LYS A 154 3.78 40.21 -18.39
C LYS A 154 4.34 39.36 -19.52
N GLN A 155 5.43 39.80 -20.15
CA GLN A 155 6.17 38.96 -21.07
C GLN A 155 6.77 37.76 -20.31
N GLU A 156 6.50 36.54 -20.76
CA GLU A 156 6.90 35.30 -20.09
C GLU A 156 7.46 34.28 -21.09
N ARG A 157 8.40 33.44 -20.63
CA ARG A 157 8.91 32.29 -21.39
C ARG A 157 8.08 31.07 -21.07
N ILE A 158 7.42 30.50 -22.07
CA ILE A 158 6.57 29.32 -21.93
C ILE A 158 7.31 28.10 -22.48
N ALA A 159 7.42 27.07 -21.64
CA ALA A 159 7.93 25.76 -22.00
C ALA A 159 6.77 24.79 -22.28
N THR A 160 6.88 24.01 -23.35
CA THR A 160 6.00 22.88 -23.64
C THR A 160 6.76 21.60 -23.42
N PHE A 161 6.12 20.64 -22.75
CA PHE A 161 6.64 19.31 -22.53
C PHE A 161 5.74 18.30 -23.23
N SER A 162 6.33 17.23 -23.75
CA SER A 162 5.61 16.18 -24.48
C SER A 162 5.16 15.06 -23.53
N PHE A 163 4.32 15.41 -22.56
CA PHE A 163 3.57 14.47 -21.73
C PHE A 163 2.24 15.12 -21.30
N GLY A 164 1.27 14.31 -20.89
CA GLY A 164 0.00 14.80 -20.38
C GLY A 164 -0.83 13.71 -19.70
N TYR A 165 -2.14 13.92 -19.66
CA TYR A 165 -3.06 13.02 -18.96
C TYR A 165 -3.10 11.61 -19.53
N ALA A 166 -2.81 11.42 -20.82
CA ALA A 166 -2.71 10.10 -21.43
C ALA A 166 -1.50 9.31 -20.90
N ASP A 167 -0.48 10.01 -20.39
CA ASP A 167 0.70 9.43 -19.75
C ASP A 167 0.54 9.30 -18.22
N GLY A 168 -0.64 9.60 -17.68
CA GLY A 168 -0.94 9.55 -16.24
C GLY A 168 -0.79 10.89 -15.50
N TYR A 169 -0.42 12.00 -16.17
CA TYR A 169 -0.38 13.32 -15.52
C TYR A 169 -1.77 13.98 -15.49
N ASN A 170 -2.47 13.82 -14.37
CA ASN A 170 -3.87 14.24 -14.23
C ASN A 170 -4.07 15.75 -14.52
N ARG A 171 -5.16 16.08 -15.23
CA ARG A 171 -5.58 17.47 -15.49
C ARG A 171 -5.85 18.28 -14.21
N LEU A 172 -6.08 17.63 -13.07
CA LEU A 172 -6.21 18.30 -11.77
C LEU A 172 -4.89 18.96 -11.30
N LEU A 173 -3.77 18.69 -11.96
CA LEU A 173 -2.45 19.26 -11.67
C LEU A 173 -2.11 20.50 -12.53
N SER A 174 -3.11 21.13 -13.16
CA SER A 174 -2.95 22.32 -14.05
C SER A 174 -3.62 23.57 -13.51
#